data_AF-A0A9C8NS41-F1
#
_entry.id   AF-A0A9C8NS41-F1
#
_cell.length_a   1.000
_cell.length_b   1.000
_cell.length_c   1.000
_cell.angle_alpha   90.00
_cell.angle_beta   90.00
_cell.angle_gamma   90.00
#
_symmetry.space_group_name_H-M   'P 1'
#
loop_
_entity.id
_entity.type
_entity.pdbx_description
1 polymer ?
#
loop_
_entity_poly.entity_id
_entity_poly.type
_entity_poly.pdbx_seq_one_letter_code
_entity_poly.pdbx_strand_id
1 'polypeptide(L)'
;MTNNEAKKAVITAITDIQTKSGDEAPSLRSSTVVINGVPGFDSLRGLELSVAMGRLFEIGDDVNICISDDGERALTVAEITDKLMTMKLKSQEE
;
A
#
# COMPACT_ATOMS: atom_id res chain seq x y z
N MET A 1 13.90 -0.33 -8.98
CA MET A 1 12.92 -1.21 -8.33
C MET A 1 11.97 -1.74 -9.39
N THR A 2 11.70 -3.03 -9.38
CA THR A 2 10.79 -3.74 -10.28
C THR A 2 9.39 -3.85 -9.68
N ASN A 3 8.36 -4.15 -10.49
CA ASN A 3 6.99 -4.36 -10.00
C ASN A 3 6.92 -5.51 -8.98
N ASN A 4 7.69 -6.59 -9.17
CA ASN A 4 7.77 -7.70 -8.21
C ASN A 4 8.40 -7.30 -6.87
N GLU A 5 9.42 -6.44 -6.88
CA GLU A 5 10.02 -5.90 -5.65
C GLU A 5 9.04 -4.97 -4.93
N ALA A 6 8.35 -4.10 -5.68
CA ALA A 6 7.34 -3.21 -5.14
C ALA A 6 6.19 -3.99 -4.48
N LYS A 7 5.68 -5.03 -5.15
CA LYS A 7 4.66 -5.91 -4.61
C LYS A 7 5.11 -6.59 -3.32
N LYS A 8 6.34 -7.11 -3.28
CA LYS A 8 6.92 -7.70 -2.07
C LYS A 8 6.99 -6.66 -0.94
N ALA A 9 7.43 -5.44 -1.24
CA ALA A 9 7.48 -4.37 -0.25
C ALA A 9 6.10 -4.03 0.33
N VAL A 10 5.06 -3.94 -0.52
CA VAL A 10 3.66 -3.71 -0.08
C VAL A 10 3.19 -4.84 0.84
N ILE A 11 3.37 -6.10 0.44
CA ILE A 11 2.97 -7.28 1.23
C ILE A 11 3.69 -7.31 2.58
N THR A 12 5.01 -7.06 2.58
CA THR A 12 5.81 -7.02 3.80
C THR A 12 5.33 -5.90 4.72
N ALA A 13 5.09 -4.70 4.20
CA ALA A 13 4.64 -3.58 5.01
C ALA A 13 3.25 -3.80 5.62
N ILE A 14 2.29 -4.37 4.87
CA ILE A 14 0.97 -4.73 5.40
C ILE A 14 1.12 -5.76 6.53
N THR A 15 1.96 -6.77 6.34
CA THR A 15 2.23 -7.81 7.33
C THR A 15 2.88 -7.23 8.59
N ASP A 16 3.86 -6.34 8.43
CA ASP A 16 4.53 -5.67 9.55
C ASP A 16 3.57 -4.78 10.35
N ILE A 17 2.67 -4.06 9.67
CA ILE A 17 1.65 -3.23 10.32
C ILE A 17 0.69 -4.10 11.14
N GLN A 18 0.17 -5.19 10.58
CA GLN A 18 -0.71 -6.12 11.31
C GLN A 18 -0.03 -6.76 12.51
N THR A 19 1.15 -7.32 12.30
CA THR A 19 1.87 -8.03 13.37
C THR A 19 2.27 -7.10 14.53
N LYS A 20 2.66 -5.86 14.24
CA LYS A 20 2.91 -4.83 15.28
C LYS A 20 1.64 -4.43 16.05
N SER A 21 0.48 -4.67 15.47
CA SER A 21 -0.82 -4.37 16.07
C SER A 21 -1.35 -5.49 16.96
N GLY A 22 -0.66 -6.63 17.00
CA GLY A 22 -1.09 -7.83 17.72
C GLY A 22 -1.99 -8.74 16.89
N ASP A 23 -2.23 -8.41 15.62
CA ASP A 23 -3.02 -9.23 14.70
C ASP A 23 -2.16 -10.31 14.05
N GLU A 24 -2.79 -11.39 13.58
CA GLU A 24 -2.13 -12.43 12.81
C GLU A 24 -1.64 -11.91 11.46
N ALA A 25 -0.55 -12.48 10.94
CA ALA A 25 -0.06 -12.13 9.61
C ALA A 25 -1.11 -12.48 8.53
N PRO A 26 -1.54 -11.51 7.69
CA PRO A 26 -2.62 -11.75 6.76
C PRO A 26 -2.15 -12.59 5.56
N SER A 27 -3.03 -13.46 5.06
CA SER A 27 -2.79 -14.13 3.78
C SER A 27 -3.12 -13.19 2.62
N LEU A 28 -2.09 -12.55 2.06
CA LEU A 28 -2.24 -11.55 1.00
C LEU A 28 -2.06 -12.16 -0.39
N ARG A 29 -3.00 -11.82 -1.29
CA ARG A 29 -2.93 -12.09 -2.73
C ARG A 29 -2.95 -10.77 -3.49
N SER A 30 -2.57 -10.80 -4.77
CA SER A 30 -2.68 -9.62 -5.66
C SER A 30 -4.09 -9.02 -5.68
N SER A 31 -5.12 -9.86 -5.61
CA SER A 31 -6.53 -9.47 -5.64
C SER A 31 -7.09 -9.07 -4.28
N THR A 32 -6.30 -9.12 -3.21
CA THR A 32 -6.76 -8.75 -1.86
C THR A 32 -6.96 -7.25 -1.80
N VAL A 33 -8.20 -6.81 -1.52
CA VAL A 33 -8.50 -5.42 -1.15
C VAL A 33 -7.92 -5.15 0.23
N VAL A 34 -7.19 -4.05 0.40
CA VAL A 34 -6.45 -3.80 1.63
C VAL A 34 -7.36 -3.26 2.74
N ILE A 35 -7.90 -2.06 2.57
CA ILE A 35 -8.82 -1.46 3.56
C ILE A 35 -10.12 -2.26 3.58
N ASN A 36 -10.52 -2.71 4.77
CA ASN A 36 -11.71 -3.54 5.04
C ASN A 36 -11.74 -4.91 4.35
N GLY A 37 -10.76 -5.24 3.50
CA GLY A 37 -10.61 -6.57 2.90
C GLY A 37 -9.60 -7.46 3.64
N VAL A 38 -8.72 -6.86 4.44
CA VAL A 38 -7.88 -7.55 5.42
C VAL A 38 -8.48 -7.31 6.81
N PRO A 39 -8.80 -8.36 7.60
CA PRO A 39 -9.38 -8.20 8.93
C PRO A 39 -8.53 -7.31 9.84
N GLY A 40 -9.08 -6.27 10.45
CA GLY A 40 -8.34 -5.33 11.30
C GLY A 40 -7.55 -4.26 10.54
N PHE A 41 -7.55 -4.30 9.20
CA PHE A 41 -6.90 -3.30 8.36
C PHE A 41 -7.91 -2.23 7.90
N ASP A 42 -7.99 -1.15 8.67
CA ASP A 42 -8.89 -0.02 8.42
C ASP A 42 -8.20 1.15 7.69
N SER A 43 -8.88 2.29 7.62
CA SER A 43 -8.35 3.51 6.99
C SER A 43 -7.11 4.06 7.70
N LEU A 44 -7.00 3.88 9.02
CA LEU A 44 -5.84 4.31 9.79
C LEU A 44 -4.62 3.46 9.43
N ARG A 45 -4.78 2.14 9.33
CA ARG A 45 -3.73 1.23 8.84
C ARG A 45 -3.36 1.52 7.38
N GLY A 46 -4.33 1.93 6.56
CA GLY A 46 -4.07 2.41 5.20
C GLY A 46 -3.19 3.66 5.15
N LEU A 47 -3.36 4.58 6.10
CA LEU A 47 -2.51 5.76 6.20
C LEU A 47 -1.09 5.39 6.65
N GLU A 48 -0.94 4.52 7.65
CA GLU A 48 0.36 4.00 8.09
C GLU A 48 1.13 3.35 6.93
N LEU A 49 0.43 2.55 6.11
CA LEU A 49 1.00 1.94 4.91
C LEU A 49 1.44 2.99 3.89
N SER A 50 0.61 4.02 3.66
CA SER A 50 0.91 5.11 2.73
C SER A 50 2.19 5.84 3.14
N VAL A 51 2.35 6.17 4.43
CA VAL A 51 3.57 6.82 4.95
C VAL A 51 4.79 5.90 4.83
N ALA A 52 4.65 4.62 5.13
CA ALA A 52 5.76 3.66 5.02
C ALA A 52 6.25 3.51 3.57
N MET A 53 5.33 3.43 2.62
CA MET A 53 5.65 3.34 1.20
C MET A 53 6.11 4.67 0.62
N GLY A 54 5.58 5.80 1.10
CA GLY A 54 6.02 7.16 0.74
C GLY A 54 7.53 7.30 0.80
N ARG A 55 8.09 6.95 1.96
CA ARG A 55 9.54 6.97 2.23
C ARG A 55 10.33 5.98 1.38
N LEU A 56 9.79 4.79 1.12
CA LEU A 56 10.50 3.74 0.37
C LEU A 56 10.51 4.02 -1.14
N PHE A 57 9.44 4.61 -1.66
CA PHE A 57 9.27 4.88 -3.08
C PHE A 57 9.69 6.30 -3.48
N GLU A 58 9.95 7.17 -2.50
CA GLU A 58 10.25 8.60 -2.68
C GLU A 58 9.08 9.31 -3.37
N ILE A 59 7.88 9.10 -2.83
CA ILE A 59 6.64 9.75 -3.26
C ILE A 59 6.12 10.64 -2.13
N GLY A 60 5.32 11.66 -2.47
CA GLY A 60 4.76 12.62 -1.51
C GLY A 60 3.94 11.96 -0.39
N ASP A 61 4.06 12.51 0.83
CA ASP A 61 3.36 12.04 2.04
C ASP A 61 1.85 12.41 2.05
N ASP A 62 1.40 13.20 1.08
CA ASP A 62 0.03 13.70 0.93
C ASP A 62 -0.91 12.73 0.19
N VAL A 63 -0.40 11.56 -0.21
CA VAL A 63 -1.15 10.59 -1.01
C VAL A 63 -1.51 9.36 -0.19
N ASN A 64 -2.81 9.06 -0.12
CA ASN A 64 -3.28 7.75 0.35
C ASN A 64 -3.22 6.74 -0.80
N ILE A 65 -2.26 5.82 -0.75
CA ILE A 65 -2.02 4.83 -1.81
C ILE A 65 -3.04 3.68 -1.78
N CYS A 66 -3.82 3.56 -0.70
CA CYS A 66 -4.76 2.45 -0.49
C CYS A 66 -6.15 2.72 -1.07
N ILE A 67 -6.38 3.93 -1.58
CA ILE A 67 -7.66 4.36 -2.18
C ILE A 67 -7.45 4.79 -3.63
N SER A 68 -8.51 4.69 -4.43
CA SER A 68 -8.55 5.21 -5.80
C SER A 68 -8.33 6.72 -5.85
N ASP A 69 -7.97 7.24 -7.01
CA ASP A 69 -7.66 8.67 -7.18
C ASP A 69 -8.89 9.57 -7.00
N ASP A 70 -10.09 9.03 -7.23
CA ASP A 70 -11.38 9.68 -6.92
C ASP A 70 -11.79 9.53 -5.44
N GLY A 71 -11.04 8.74 -4.65
CA GLY A 71 -11.32 8.48 -3.24
C GLY A 71 -12.54 7.58 -2.96
N GLU A 72 -13.18 7.01 -3.98
CA GLU A 72 -14.45 6.28 -3.82
C GLU A 72 -14.29 4.82 -3.39
N ARG A 73 -13.12 4.20 -3.64
CA ARG A 73 -12.90 2.78 -3.35
C ARG A 73 -11.52 2.47 -2.78
N ALA A 74 -11.49 1.42 -1.96
CA ALA A 74 -10.24 0.79 -1.56
C ALA A 74 -9.60 0.02 -2.73
N LEU A 75 -8.27 -0.01 -2.76
CA LEU A 75 -7.50 -0.68 -3.79
C LEU A 75 -7.04 -2.07 -3.33
N THR A 76 -6.81 -2.93 -4.33
CA THR A 76 -6.15 -4.22 -4.16
C THR A 76 -4.63 -4.07 -4.05
N VAL A 77 -3.94 -5.08 -3.53
CA VAL A 77 -2.46 -5.11 -3.48
C VAL A 77 -1.84 -4.87 -4.86
N ALA A 78 -2.41 -5.44 -5.92
CA ALA A 78 -1.93 -5.22 -7.29
C ALA A 78 -2.08 -3.74 -7.71
N GLU A 79 -3.26 -3.16 -7.51
CA GLU A 79 -3.52 -1.76 -7.86
C GLU A 79 -2.66 -0.78 -7.06
N ILE A 80 -2.42 -1.06 -5.76
CA ILE A 80 -1.50 -0.27 -4.93
C ILE A 80 -0.09 -0.35 -5.50
N THR A 81 0.36 -1.53 -5.91
CA THR A 81 1.68 -1.73 -6.52
C THR A 81 1.81 -0.92 -7.80
N ASP A 82 0.81 -0.99 -8.68
CA ASP A 82 0.82 -0.26 -9.96
C ASP A 82 0.76 1.26 -9.74
N LYS A 83 -0.03 1.72 -8.77
CA LYS A 83 -0.11 3.12 -8.35
C LYS A 83 1.23 3.64 -7.83
N LEU A 84 1.89 2.90 -6.94
CA LEU A 84 3.22 3.24 -6.41
C LEU A 84 4.28 3.33 -7.52
N MET A 85 4.29 2.37 -8.45
CA MET A 85 5.23 2.38 -9.58
C MET A 85 4.98 3.56 -10.51
N THR A 86 3.72 3.91 -10.76
CA THR A 86 3.35 5.09 -11.56
C THR A 86 3.79 6.39 -10.89
N MET A 87 3.58 6.51 -9.58
CA MET A 87 3.97 7.70 -8.82
C MET A 87 5.49 7.88 -8.76
N LYS A 88 6.23 6.79 -8.55
CA LYS A 88 7.70 6.81 -8.55
C LYS A 88 8.28 7.25 -9.90
N LEU A 89 7.63 6.90 -11.01
CA LEU A 89 8.07 7.37 -12.33
C LEU A 89 7.84 8.89 -12.48
N LYS A 90 6.68 9.38 -12.05
CA LYS A 90 6.37 10.82 -12.12
C LYS A 90 7.29 11.68 -11.24
N SER A 91 7.65 11.20 -10.04
CA SER A 91 8.55 11.93 -9.14
C SER A 91 9.99 12.02 -9.64
N GLN A 92 10.37 11.28 -10.68
CA GLN A 92 11.68 11.37 -11.33
C GLN A 92 11.70 12.35 -12.52
N GLU A 93 10.53 12.86 -12.92
CA GLU A 93 10.38 13.83 -14.02
C GLU A 93 10.32 15.29 -13.51
N GLU A 94 10.18 15.50 -12.20
CA GLU A 94 10.13 16.79 -11.50
C GLU A 94 11.49 17.17 -10.88
#